data_AF-A0A7W0WZG6-F1
#
_entry.id   AF-A0A7W0WZG6-F1
#
_cell.length_a   1.000
_cell.length_b   1.000
_cell.length_c   1.000
_cell.angle_alpha   90.00
_cell.angle_beta   90.00
_cell.angle_gamma   90.00
#
_symmetry.space_group_name_H-M   'P 1'
#
loop_
_entity.id
_entity.type
_entity.pdbx_description
1 polymer ?
#
loop_
_entity_poly.entity_id
_entity_poly.type
_entity_poly.pdbx_seq_one_letter_code
_entity_poly.pdbx_strand_id
1 'polypeptide(L)'
;TMPTNDAGSVRWVHFPSTFNHAFADYAVLVRMLPLGPQETLFTTKWLVHRDAEPGRDYDLEALVRVWSTTNDQDKVLVERNQEGVNSIGYTPGPYSQHAEQGVIRFVDWYCDTLGTELDELQQRSPVAA
;
A
#
# COMPACT_ATOMS: atom_id res chain seq x y z
N THR A 1 -27.44 -0.66 15.37
CA THR A 1 -26.00 -0.72 15.73
C THR A 1 -25.50 -2.11 15.42
N MET A 2 -24.40 -2.23 14.67
CA MET A 2 -23.78 -3.53 14.37
C MET A 2 -23.15 -4.10 15.66
N PRO A 3 -23.35 -5.39 15.99
CA PRO A 3 -22.67 -6.04 17.11
C PRO A 3 -21.15 -5.98 16.97
N THR A 4 -20.41 -5.84 18.07
CA THR A 4 -18.95 -5.77 18.08
C THR A 4 -18.27 -7.00 17.49
N ASN A 5 -18.93 -8.16 17.52
CA ASN A 5 -18.43 -9.40 16.91
C ASN A 5 -18.50 -9.41 15.38
N ASP A 6 -19.29 -8.50 14.78
CA ASP A 6 -19.40 -8.31 13.33
C ASP A 6 -18.52 -7.14 12.86
N ALA A 7 -17.79 -6.49 13.78
CA ALA A 7 -16.83 -5.44 13.47
C ALA A 7 -15.46 -6.07 13.17
N GLY A 8 -15.15 -6.23 11.89
CA GLY A 8 -13.87 -6.74 11.42
C GLY A 8 -13.57 -6.29 10.01
N SER A 9 -12.31 -6.41 9.61
CA SER A 9 -11.89 -6.20 8.23
C SER A 9 -11.07 -7.38 7.75
N VAL A 10 -11.46 -7.97 6.62
CA VAL A 10 -10.56 -8.84 5.86
C VAL A 10 -9.51 -7.96 5.20
N ARG A 11 -8.23 -8.24 5.48
CA ARG A 11 -7.10 -7.49 4.94
C ARG A 11 -6.25 -8.40 4.08
N TRP A 12 -5.89 -7.95 2.90
CA TRP A 12 -4.94 -8.65 2.04
C TRP A 12 -4.04 -7.67 1.31
N VAL A 13 -2.80 -8.11 1.14
CA VAL A 13 -1.75 -7.39 0.42
C VAL A 13 -1.22 -8.33 -0.65
N HIS A 14 -1.05 -7.81 -1.85
CA HIS A 14 -0.35 -8.51 -2.92
C HIS A 14 0.72 -7.58 -3.46
N PHE A 15 1.97 -7.89 -3.13
CA PHE A 15 3.10 -7.13 -3.64
C PHE A 15 3.21 -7.30 -5.16
N PRO A 16 3.62 -6.25 -5.90
CA PRO A 16 4.04 -4.93 -5.42
C PRO A 16 2.92 -3.89 -5.30
N SER A 17 1.71 -4.17 -5.79
CA SER A 17 0.85 -3.09 -6.30
C SER A 17 -0.41 -2.81 -5.49
N THR A 18 -0.78 -3.62 -4.51
CA THR A 18 -2.08 -3.47 -3.84
C THR A 18 -2.11 -3.91 -2.39
N PHE A 19 -2.83 -3.14 -1.56
CA PHE A 19 -3.38 -3.57 -0.29
C PHE A 19 -4.87 -3.21 -0.24
N ASN A 20 -5.65 -3.97 0.51
CA ASN A 20 -7.10 -3.86 0.47
C ASN A 20 -7.73 -4.21 1.82
N HIS A 21 -8.89 -3.62 2.07
CA HIS A 21 -9.72 -3.86 3.25
C HIS A 21 -11.15 -4.14 2.79
N ALA A 22 -11.71 -5.28 3.18
CA ALA A 22 -13.15 -5.54 3.03
C ALA A 22 -13.81 -5.58 4.40
N PHE A 23 -14.83 -4.75 4.56
CA PHE A 23 -15.69 -4.68 5.74
C PHE A 23 -17.02 -5.39 5.43
N ALA A 24 -17.94 -5.43 6.40
CA ALA A 24 -19.24 -6.07 6.22
C ALA A 24 -20.15 -5.36 5.20
N ASP A 25 -19.93 -4.06 4.99
CA ASP A 25 -20.81 -3.13 4.28
C ASP A 25 -20.17 -2.51 3.02
N TYR A 26 -18.84 -2.39 2.97
CA TYR A 26 -18.10 -1.93 1.79
C TYR A 26 -16.67 -2.48 1.76
N ALA A 27 -15.98 -2.29 0.63
CA ALA A 27 -14.54 -2.57 0.53
C ALA A 27 -13.76 -1.35 0.05
N VAL A 28 -12.51 -1.24 0.47
CA VAL A 28 -11.53 -0.25 0.04
C VAL A 28 -10.41 -0.98 -0.66
N LEU A 29 -10.23 -0.68 -1.94
CA LEU A 29 -9.15 -1.22 -2.74
C LEU A 29 -8.12 -0.14 -3.05
N VAL A 30 -6.85 -0.43 -2.80
CA VAL A 30 -5.76 0.49 -3.10
C VAL A 30 -4.87 -0.09 -4.18
N ARG A 31 -4.48 0.76 -5.13
CA ARG A 31 -3.47 0.47 -6.14
C ARG A 31 -2.35 1.51 -6.09
N MET A 32 -1.12 1.03 -6.09
CA MET A 32 0.10 1.84 -6.15
C MET A 32 0.83 1.53 -7.46
N LEU A 33 1.12 2.57 -8.24
CA LEU A 33 1.91 2.46 -9.48
C LEU A 33 3.08 3.44 -9.44
N PRO A 34 4.32 2.99 -9.75
CA PRO A 34 5.45 3.91 -9.83
C PRO A 34 5.28 4.84 -11.03
N LEU A 35 5.43 6.14 -10.82
CA LEU A 35 5.57 7.14 -11.89
C LEU A 35 7.05 7.50 -12.13
N GLY A 36 7.88 7.31 -11.12
CA GLY A 36 9.33 7.47 -11.19
C GLY A 36 9.98 7.15 -9.84
N PRO A 37 11.28 7.42 -9.67
CA PRO A 37 12.01 7.11 -8.44
C PRO A 37 11.52 7.84 -7.18
N GLN A 38 10.80 8.96 -7.34
CA GLN A 38 10.32 9.79 -6.23
C GLN A 38 8.81 10.08 -6.31
N GLU A 39 8.07 9.38 -7.19
CA GLU A 39 6.65 9.63 -7.40
C GLU A 39 5.88 8.33 -7.59
N THR A 40 4.77 8.19 -6.85
CA THR A 40 3.88 7.03 -6.90
C THR A 40 2.44 7.50 -7.08
N LEU A 41 1.75 6.95 -8.08
CA LEU A 41 0.32 7.13 -8.25
C LEU A 41 -0.43 6.21 -7.28
N PHE A 42 -1.00 6.80 -6.24
CA PHE A 42 -1.83 6.12 -5.26
C PHE A 42 -3.32 6.29 -5.61
N THR A 43 -4.02 5.19 -5.87
CA THR A 43 -5.45 5.20 -6.22
C THR A 43 -6.24 4.39 -5.21
N THR A 44 -7.25 5.00 -4.59
CA THR A 44 -8.22 4.32 -3.72
C THR A 44 -9.58 4.21 -4.39
N LYS A 45 -10.21 3.05 -4.29
CA LYS A 45 -11.58 2.81 -4.76
C LYS A 45 -12.42 2.24 -3.63
N TRP A 46 -13.61 2.79 -3.46
CA TRP A 46 -14.62 2.27 -2.54
C TRP A 46 -15.62 1.44 -3.35
N LEU A 47 -15.84 0.21 -2.92
CA LEU A 47 -16.81 -0.71 -3.51
C LEU A 47 -17.96 -0.89 -2.53
N VAL A 48 -19.16 -0.56 -2.97
CA VAL A 48 -20.42 -0.80 -2.25
C VAL A 48 -21.25 -1.84 -3.00
N HIS A 49 -22.36 -2.29 -2.42
CA HIS A 49 -23.30 -3.15 -3.12
C HIS A 49 -23.78 -2.48 -4.42
N ARG A 50 -23.88 -3.26 -5.51
CA ARG A 50 -24.23 -2.76 -6.86
C ARG A 50 -25.56 -2.00 -6.93
N ASP A 51 -26.48 -2.30 -6.02
CA ASP A 51 -27.83 -1.73 -5.97
C ASP A 51 -27.97 -0.69 -4.84
N ALA A 52 -26.87 -0.34 -4.14
CA ALA A 52 -26.89 0.70 -3.11
C ALA A 52 -26.91 2.10 -3.75
N GLU A 53 -27.84 2.93 -3.32
CA GLU A 53 -28.08 4.27 -3.84
C GLU A 53 -27.50 5.34 -2.88
N PRO A 54 -26.62 6.25 -3.35
CA PRO A 54 -26.12 7.35 -2.53
C PRO A 54 -27.24 8.26 -2.04
N GLY A 55 -27.15 8.72 -0.79
CA GLY A 55 -28.16 9.54 -0.12
C GLY A 55 -29.36 8.75 0.43
N ARG A 56 -29.45 7.46 0.11
CA ARG A 56 -30.45 6.53 0.66
C ARG A 56 -29.80 5.43 1.47
N ASP A 57 -28.90 4.66 0.86
CA ASP A 57 -28.27 3.50 1.49
C ASP A 57 -26.92 3.86 2.13
N TYR A 58 -26.26 4.92 1.64
CA TYR A 58 -25.04 5.45 2.23
C TYR A 58 -24.90 6.95 1.98
N ASP A 59 -24.24 7.64 2.92
CA ASP A 59 -23.75 9.01 2.73
C ASP A 59 -22.33 8.96 2.15
N LEU A 60 -22.13 9.60 0.99
CA LEU A 60 -20.86 9.53 0.28
C LEU A 60 -19.73 10.18 1.08
N GLU A 61 -19.99 11.32 1.72
CA GLU A 61 -18.98 12.03 2.48
C GLU A 61 -18.49 11.18 3.67
N ALA A 62 -19.43 10.62 4.44
CA ALA A 62 -19.12 9.73 5.55
C ALA A 62 -18.36 8.48 5.09
N LEU A 63 -18.76 7.87 3.96
CA LEU A 63 -18.13 6.67 3.41
C LEU A 63 -16.64 6.88 3.10
N VAL A 64 -16.28 8.03 2.50
CA VAL A 64 -14.91 8.28 2.04
C VAL A 64 -14.04 9.00 3.06
N ARG A 65 -14.64 9.73 4.02
CA ARG A 65 -13.93 10.68 4.91
C ARG A 65 -12.74 10.07 5.62
N VAL A 66 -12.92 8.93 6.30
CA VAL A 66 -11.87 8.34 7.15
C VAL A 66 -10.65 7.98 6.30
N TRP A 67 -10.86 7.17 5.27
CA TRP A 67 -9.78 6.73 4.38
C TRP A 67 -9.14 7.87 3.60
N SER A 68 -9.92 8.86 3.15
CA SER A 68 -9.37 10.05 2.47
C SER A 68 -8.47 10.84 3.41
N THR A 69 -8.91 11.07 4.65
CA THR A 69 -8.11 11.78 5.66
C THR A 69 -6.83 11.02 6.00
N THR A 70 -6.92 9.69 6.18
CA THR A 70 -5.75 8.85 6.47
C THR A 70 -4.76 8.83 5.30
N ASN A 71 -5.24 8.72 4.06
CA ASN A 71 -4.39 8.78 2.87
C ASN A 71 -3.62 10.10 2.78
N ASP A 72 -4.27 11.23 3.08
CA ASP A 72 -3.61 12.55 3.08
C ASP A 72 -2.53 12.63 4.18
N GLN A 73 -2.79 12.05 5.35
CA GLN A 73 -1.82 11.97 6.44
C GLN A 73 -0.61 11.11 6.05
N ASP A 74 -0.85 9.93 5.48
CA ASP A 74 0.21 9.01 5.03
C ASP A 74 1.04 9.62 3.90
N LYS A 75 0.41 10.32 2.96
CA LYS A 75 1.10 11.05 1.88
C LYS A 75 2.14 12.02 2.45
N VAL A 76 1.74 12.84 3.42
CA VAL A 76 2.65 13.82 4.05
C VAL A 76 3.81 13.12 4.76
N LEU A 77 3.56 11.99 5.43
CA LEU A 77 4.62 11.21 6.09
C LEU A 77 5.60 10.61 5.08
N VAL A 78 5.09 10.01 3.99
CA VAL A 78 5.91 9.41 2.93
C VAL A 78 6.76 10.46 2.22
N GLU A 79 6.17 11.60 1.84
CA GLU A 79 6.88 12.70 1.17
C GLU A 79 8.00 13.27 2.04
N ARG A 80 7.73 13.51 3.33
CA ARG A 80 8.76 13.96 4.28
C ARG A 80 9.84 12.93 4.53
N ASN A 81 9.48 11.64 4.57
CA ASN A 81 10.47 10.57 4.69
C ASN A 81 11.40 10.53 3.48
N GLN A 82 10.87 10.71 2.26
CA GLN A 82 11.66 10.79 1.03
C GLN A 82 12.63 11.99 1.06
N GLU A 83 12.18 13.16 1.50
CA GLU A 83 13.05 14.33 1.68
C GLU A 83 14.22 14.02 2.64
N GLY A 84 13.94 13.33 3.74
CA GLY A 84 14.96 12.88 4.69
C GLY A 84 15.95 11.89 4.09
N VAL A 85 15.46 10.89 3.37
CA VAL A 85 16.28 9.87 2.67
C VAL A 85 17.19 10.49 1.61
N ASN A 86 16.76 11.57 0.97
CA ASN A 86 17.56 12.31 -0.02
C ASN A 86 18.72 13.13 0.60
N SER A 87 18.76 13.28 1.92
CA SER A 87 19.81 14.02 2.61
C SER A 87 21.14 13.27 2.61
N ILE A 88 22.25 14.01 2.49
CA ILE A 88 23.62 13.46 2.57
C ILE A 88 23.93 12.76 3.90
N GLY A 89 23.19 13.09 4.96
CA GLY A 89 23.37 12.52 6.30
C GLY A 89 22.54 11.27 6.55
N TYR A 90 21.71 10.85 5.59
CA TYR A 90 20.90 9.65 5.75
C TYR A 90 21.76 8.39 5.76
N THR A 91 21.53 7.55 6.76
CA THR A 91 22.02 6.17 6.82
C THR A 91 20.86 5.28 7.27
N PRO A 92 20.63 4.09 6.68
CA PRO A 92 19.57 3.19 7.10
C PRO A 92 19.65 2.86 8.60
N GLY A 93 18.53 3.01 9.30
CA GLY A 93 18.38 2.63 10.71
C GLY A 93 17.86 1.21 10.87
N PRO A 94 17.96 0.63 12.08
CA PRO A 94 17.38 -0.68 12.37
C PRO A 94 15.85 -0.62 12.46
N TYR A 95 15.16 -1.58 11.85
CA TYR A 95 13.73 -1.77 12.05
C TYR A 95 13.41 -2.39 13.42
N SER A 96 12.31 -1.96 14.02
CA SER A 96 11.66 -2.57 15.17
C SER A 96 11.11 -3.94 14.82
N GLN A 97 11.66 -4.98 15.43
CA GLN A 97 11.25 -6.37 15.23
C GLN A 97 9.80 -6.67 15.69
N HIS A 98 9.22 -5.76 16.49
CA HIS A 98 7.85 -5.92 17.01
C HIS A 98 6.83 -5.10 16.21
N ALA A 99 7.18 -3.87 15.82
CA ALA A 99 6.24 -2.96 15.18
C ALA A 99 6.32 -2.97 13.64
N GLU A 100 7.47 -3.32 13.07
CA GLU A 100 7.77 -3.11 11.65
C GLU A 100 7.94 -4.43 10.88
N GLN A 101 7.36 -5.53 11.37
CA GLN A 101 7.43 -6.84 10.70
C GLN A 101 6.89 -6.80 9.27
N GLY A 102 5.86 -5.98 9.00
CA GLY A 102 5.34 -5.78 7.65
C GLY A 102 6.35 -5.10 6.72
N VAL A 103 7.10 -4.12 7.22
CA VAL A 103 8.15 -3.40 6.47
C VAL A 103 9.31 -4.34 6.17
N ILE A 104 9.78 -5.09 7.18
CA ILE A 104 10.85 -6.08 7.03
C ILE A 104 10.49 -7.09 5.94
N ARG A 105 9.30 -7.70 6.02
CA ARG A 105 8.83 -8.68 5.01
C ARG A 105 8.73 -8.10 3.60
N PHE A 106 8.34 -6.83 3.46
CA PHE A 106 8.26 -6.18 2.16
C PHE A 106 9.66 -5.95 1.56
N VAL A 107 10.61 -5.45 2.36
CA VAL A 107 12.00 -5.22 1.92
C VAL A 107 12.67 -6.54 1.56
N ASP A 108 12.51 -7.58 2.38
CA ASP A 108 13.04 -8.92 2.10
C ASP A 108 12.49 -9.45 0.77
N TRP A 109 11.16 -9.44 0.60
CA TRP A 109 10.51 -9.84 -0.66
C TRP A 109 11.04 -9.05 -1.86
N TYR A 110 11.22 -7.73 -1.74
CA TYR A 110 11.72 -6.88 -2.81
C TYR A 110 13.15 -7.25 -3.19
N CYS A 111 14.04 -7.37 -2.21
CA CYS A 111 15.44 -7.72 -2.43
C CYS A 111 15.60 -9.12 -3.04
N ASP A 112 14.85 -10.11 -2.53
CA ASP A 112 14.90 -11.49 -3.03
C ASP A 112 14.36 -11.59 -4.46
N THR A 113 13.24 -10.92 -4.74
CA THR A 113 12.65 -10.87 -6.08
C THR A 113 13.60 -10.20 -7.06
N LEU A 114 14.12 -9.02 -6.71
CA LEU A 114 15.05 -8.29 -7.56
C LEU A 114 16.35 -9.08 -7.78
N GLY A 115 16.89 -9.72 -6.74
CA GLY A 115 18.07 -10.57 -6.83
C GLY A 115 17.88 -11.72 -7.83
N THR A 116 16.73 -12.41 -7.72
CA THR A 116 16.38 -13.51 -8.64
C THR A 116 16.26 -13.02 -10.08
N GLU A 117 15.56 -11.91 -10.31
CA GLU A 117 15.40 -11.34 -11.65
C GLU A 117 16.74 -10.87 -12.24
N LEU A 118 17.64 -10.30 -11.43
CA LEU A 118 18.98 -9.90 -11.87
C LEU A 118 19.84 -11.13 -12.25
N ASP A 119 19.79 -12.19 -11.46
CA ASP A 119 20.50 -13.44 -11.74
C ASP A 119 19.99 -14.07 -13.05
N GLU A 120 18.66 -14.09 -13.27
CA GLU A 120 18.05 -14.56 -14.51
C GLU A 120 18.45 -13.70 -15.71
N LEU A 121 18.47 -12.37 -15.57
CA LEU A 121 18.90 -11.46 -16.64
C LEU A 121 20.37 -11.67 -17.03
N GLN A 122 21.23 -11.96 -16.06
CA GLN A 122 22.64 -12.31 -16.32
C GLN A 122 22.76 -13.64 -17.06
N GLN A 123 21.97 -14.64 -16.68
CA GLN A 123 21.96 -15.95 -17.36
C GLN A 123 21.35 -15.88 -18.77
N ARG A 124 20.38 -14.98 -18.99
CA ARG A 124 19.68 -14.79 -20.27
C ARG A 124 20.41 -13.88 -21.24
N SER A 125 21.38 -13.08 -20.79
CA SER A 125 22.20 -12.25 -21.68
C SER A 125 23.29 -13.11 -22.33
N PRO A 126 23.21 -13.43 -23.64
CA PRO A 126 24.33 -14.02 -24.34
C PRO A 126 25.27 -12.88 -24.73
N VAL A 127 26.11 -12.45 -23.80
CA VAL A 127 27.45 -11.99 -24.17
C VAL A 127 28.27 -13.27 -24.12
N ALA A 128 28.39 -14.07 -25.18
CA ALA A 128 29.07 -13.80 -26.45
C ALA A 128 30.49 -13.26 -26.23
N ALA A 129 31.43 -14.23 -26.20
CA ALA A 129 32.89 -14.13 -26.31
C ALA A 129 33.67 -13.53 -25.13
#